data_AF-A0A942DSN7-F1
#
_entry.id   AF-A0A942DSN7-F1
#
_cell.length_a   1.000
_cell.length_b   1.000
_cell.length_c   1.000
_cell.angle_alpha   90.00
_cell.angle_beta   90.00
_cell.angle_gamma   90.00
#
_symmetry.space_group_name_H-M   'P 1'
#
loop_
_entity.id
_entity.type
_entity.pdbx_description
1 polymer ?
#
loop_
_entity_poly.entity_id
_entity_poly.type
_entity_poly.pdbx_seq_one_letter_code
_entity_poly.pdbx_strand_id
1 'polypeptide(L)'
;MNKHSFFIVYTIGCLLAYCPNYSGDNKVVFSGSIQFPHSLKKVPAVRVYWAGHTIACETNKNSKTINFNIPGLRQQRGIYLVIAQDVRFKMVKNNVIVYLYLDKKTPYKFYGLELVPHFDEGTKKTKLLWQAAELALLCDDVGNFRLPDEAIVVYYPPKFIAGLEGGSALQLPTIKVDPTIVSTLGEPSLQDASDTVLCAALSMDAIHRELDKDIRPADDHKTIITITT
;
A
#
# COMPACT_ATOMS: atom_id res chain seq x y z
N MET A 1 6.59 -23.80 -42.09
CA MET A 1 7.49 -24.61 -41.25
C MET A 1 8.33 -23.63 -40.44
N ASN A 2 7.92 -23.29 -39.20
CA ASN A 2 8.33 -23.95 -37.94
C ASN A 2 9.86 -24.08 -37.85
N LYS A 3 10.61 -23.64 -36.83
CA LYS A 3 10.47 -22.98 -35.52
C LYS A 3 11.94 -22.59 -35.19
N HIS A 4 12.32 -21.52 -34.51
CA HIS A 4 12.32 -21.36 -33.06
C HIS A 4 13.03 -20.03 -32.74
N SER A 5 12.28 -19.02 -32.32
CA SER A 5 12.85 -17.87 -31.61
C SER A 5 12.89 -18.22 -30.13
N PHE A 6 14.10 -18.24 -29.56
CA PHE A 6 14.30 -18.40 -28.12
C PHE A 6 13.85 -17.10 -27.42
N PHE A 7 12.68 -17.15 -26.79
CA PHE A 7 12.28 -16.17 -25.78
C PHE A 7 13.03 -16.50 -24.49
N ILE A 8 14.03 -15.69 -24.16
CA ILE A 8 14.62 -15.67 -22.82
C ILE A 8 13.66 -14.88 -21.93
N VAL A 9 12.84 -15.61 -21.17
CA VAL A 9 12.02 -15.06 -20.10
C VAL A 9 12.96 -14.78 -18.93
N TYR A 10 13.25 -13.51 -18.65
CA TYR A 10 13.89 -13.11 -17.40
C TYR A 10 12.91 -13.37 -16.25
N THR A 11 13.08 -14.51 -15.59
CA THR A 11 12.53 -14.76 -14.25
C THR A 11 13.21 -13.81 -13.26
N ILE A 12 12.53 -12.70 -12.93
CA ILE A 12 12.82 -11.93 -11.72
C ILE A 12 12.31 -12.75 -10.54
N GLY A 13 13.14 -13.70 -10.10
CA GLY A 13 12.94 -14.42 -8.86
C GLY A 13 13.41 -13.55 -7.70
N CYS A 14 12.52 -12.76 -7.13
CA CYS A 14 12.76 -12.12 -5.84
C CYS A 14 12.67 -13.18 -4.72
N LEU A 15 13.82 -13.77 -4.40
CA LEU A 15 14.08 -14.40 -3.11
C LEU A 15 14.00 -13.31 -2.03
N LEU A 16 12.81 -13.10 -1.45
CA LEU A 16 12.68 -12.40 -0.18
C LEU A 16 13.06 -13.38 0.92
N ALA A 17 14.35 -13.40 1.26
CA ALA A 17 14.84 -14.04 2.47
C ALA A 17 14.30 -13.28 3.68
N TYR A 18 13.40 -13.94 4.40
CA TYR A 18 12.88 -13.54 5.70
C TYR A 18 14.02 -13.62 6.72
N CYS A 19 14.53 -12.48 7.18
CA CYS A 19 15.47 -12.42 8.32
C CYS A 19 14.70 -11.92 9.55
N PRO A 20 14.39 -12.78 10.54
CA PRO A 20 13.82 -12.31 11.79
C PRO A 20 14.92 -11.76 12.70
N ASN A 21 14.57 -10.69 13.42
CA ASN A 21 15.26 -10.14 14.60
C ASN A 21 16.55 -9.32 14.35
N TYR A 22 16.35 -8.02 14.09
CA TYR A 22 17.30 -6.99 14.48
C TYR A 22 16.62 -6.04 15.48
N SER A 23 16.95 -6.21 16.76
CA SER A 23 16.55 -5.33 17.86
C SER A 23 17.45 -4.09 17.86
N GLY A 24 16.96 -3.03 17.22
CA GLY A 24 17.51 -1.68 17.19
C GLY A 24 16.55 -0.86 16.33
N ASP A 25 16.11 0.29 16.83
CA ASP A 25 14.99 1.09 16.30
C ASP A 25 15.31 1.65 14.89
N ASN A 26 15.31 0.76 13.89
CA ASN A 26 15.62 1.00 12.48
C ASN A 26 14.37 1.47 11.72
N LYS A 27 13.47 2.15 12.43
CA LYS A 27 12.22 2.67 11.88
C LYS A 27 12.51 3.97 11.15
N VAL A 28 12.08 4.04 9.91
CA VAL A 28 12.01 5.28 9.13
C VAL A 28 10.55 5.57 8.83
N VAL A 29 10.24 6.83 8.55
CA VAL A 29 8.91 7.20 8.08
C VAL A 29 9.02 7.54 6.61
N PHE A 30 8.31 6.79 5.77
CA PHE A 30 8.18 7.11 4.36
C PHE A 30 7.00 8.07 4.19
N SER A 31 7.22 9.16 3.46
CA SER A 31 6.17 10.12 3.12
C SER A 31 5.66 9.87 1.71
N GLY A 32 4.38 9.60 1.57
CA GLY A 32 3.69 9.47 0.29
C GLY A 32 2.79 10.66 0.02
N SER A 33 2.48 10.90 -1.25
CA SER A 33 1.55 11.97 -1.63
C SER A 33 0.73 11.62 -2.87
N ILE A 34 -0.48 12.18 -2.91
CA ILE A 34 -1.42 12.12 -4.03
C ILE A 34 -1.63 13.56 -4.49
N GLN A 35 -1.23 13.86 -5.73
CA GLN A 35 -1.34 15.18 -6.33
C GLN A 35 -2.56 15.26 -7.22
N PHE A 36 -3.43 16.21 -6.90
CA PHE A 36 -4.61 16.52 -7.70
C PHE A 36 -4.35 17.70 -8.65
N PRO A 37 -5.15 17.86 -9.72
CA PRO A 37 -5.03 18.99 -10.61
C PRO A 37 -5.24 20.32 -9.88
N HIS A 38 -4.39 21.32 -10.15
CA HIS A 38 -4.48 22.64 -9.51
C HIS A 38 -5.78 23.39 -9.82
N SER A 39 -6.46 23.01 -10.91
CA SER A 39 -7.75 23.56 -11.32
C SER A 39 -8.91 23.22 -10.37
N LEU A 40 -8.76 22.22 -9.49
CA LEU A 40 -9.81 21.84 -8.55
C LEU A 40 -10.00 22.88 -7.44
N LYS A 41 -11.26 23.26 -7.19
CA LYS A 41 -11.60 24.13 -6.06
C LYS A 41 -11.45 23.35 -4.76
N LYS A 42 -11.99 22.13 -4.71
CA LYS A 42 -11.96 21.22 -3.56
C LYS A 42 -11.21 19.94 -3.91
N VAL A 43 -10.28 19.54 -3.04
CA VAL A 43 -9.59 18.24 -3.14
C VAL A 43 -10.55 17.15 -2.64
N PRO A 44 -10.84 16.10 -3.43
CA PRO A 44 -11.64 14.97 -2.99
C PRO A 44 -10.99 14.24 -1.82
N ALA A 45 -11.79 13.67 -0.93
CA ALA A 45 -11.26 12.85 0.15
C ALA A 45 -10.79 11.48 -0.40
N VAL A 46 -9.71 10.95 0.18
CA VAL A 46 -9.13 9.65 -0.18
C VAL A 46 -8.83 8.88 1.09
N ARG A 47 -9.02 7.56 1.04
CA ARG A 47 -8.67 6.65 2.12
C ARG A 47 -7.46 5.82 1.71
N VAL A 48 -6.47 5.76 2.60
CA VAL A 48 -5.25 4.98 2.42
C VAL A 48 -5.14 3.97 3.56
N TYR A 49 -4.81 2.73 3.22
CA TYR A 49 -4.49 1.68 4.18
C TYR A 49 -3.10 1.13 3.93
N TRP A 50 -2.49 0.61 4.97
CA TRP A 50 -1.24 -0.14 4.88
C TRP A 50 -1.21 -1.18 5.99
N ALA A 51 -0.84 -2.42 5.65
CA ALA A 51 -0.80 -3.56 6.57
C ALA A 51 -2.10 -3.73 7.40
N GLY A 52 -3.26 -3.54 6.77
CA GLY A 52 -4.57 -3.66 7.44
C GLY A 52 -4.97 -2.47 8.32
N HIS A 53 -4.19 -1.39 8.33
CA HIS A 53 -4.47 -0.19 9.15
C HIS A 53 -4.78 1.02 8.29
N THR A 54 -5.77 1.81 8.71
CA THR A 54 -6.05 3.12 8.11
C THR A 54 -4.91 4.10 8.40
N ILE A 55 -4.40 4.73 7.36
CA ILE A 55 -3.35 5.76 7.46
C ILE A 55 -4.00 7.14 7.48
N ALA A 56 -3.60 7.95 8.46
CA ALA A 56 -4.02 9.35 8.53
C ALA A 56 -3.50 10.12 7.31
N CYS A 57 -4.40 10.87 6.68
CA CYS A 57 -4.12 11.64 5.48
C CYS A 57 -4.30 13.13 5.77
N GLU A 58 -3.33 13.95 5.36
CA GLU A 58 -3.37 15.40 5.53
C GLU A 58 -3.54 16.08 4.17
N THR A 59 -4.54 16.93 4.04
CA THR A 59 -4.80 17.66 2.79
C THR A 59 -4.15 19.03 2.81
N ASN A 60 -3.20 19.27 1.91
CA ASN A 60 -2.68 20.60 1.64
C ASN A 60 -3.52 21.28 0.55
N LYS A 61 -4.32 22.27 0.97
CA LYS A 61 -5.24 23.00 0.09
C LYS A 61 -4.53 23.86 -0.97
N ASN A 62 -3.30 24.32 -0.70
CA ASN A 62 -2.55 25.20 -1.59
C ASN A 62 -1.92 24.40 -2.74
N SER A 63 -1.22 23.32 -2.40
CA SER A 63 -0.61 22.43 -3.40
C SER A 63 -1.61 21.46 -4.03
N LYS A 64 -2.84 21.36 -3.50
CA LYS A 64 -3.84 20.35 -3.92
C LYS A 64 -3.30 18.92 -3.78
N THR A 65 -2.59 18.66 -2.68
CA THR A 65 -2.01 17.35 -2.37
C THR A 65 -2.64 16.74 -1.14
N ILE A 66 -2.74 15.42 -1.13
CA ILE A 66 -2.98 14.63 0.08
C ILE A 66 -1.68 13.94 0.43
N ASN A 67 -1.18 14.18 1.63
CA ASN A 67 0.03 13.55 2.16
C ASN A 67 -0.35 12.45 3.15
N PHE A 68 0.43 11.39 3.17
CA PHE A 68 0.28 10.30 4.12
C PHE A 68 1.67 9.77 4.51
N ASN A 69 1.78 9.20 5.70
CA ASN A 69 3.05 8.71 6.21
C ASN A 69 2.89 7.25 6.64
N ILE A 70 3.80 6.39 6.20
CA ILE A 70 3.84 4.99 6.65
C ILE A 70 5.15 4.74 7.39
N PRO A 71 5.12 4.00 8.51
CA PRO A 71 6.35 3.53 9.13
C PRO A 71 6.95 2.44 8.22
N GLY A 72 8.27 2.40 8.15
CA GLY A 72 8.99 1.39 7.39
C GLY A 72 10.33 1.08 8.03
N LEU A 73 11.07 0.17 7.41
CA LEU A 73 12.42 -0.18 7.85
C LEU A 73 13.45 0.58 7.03
N ARG A 74 14.54 1.00 7.67
CA ARG A 74 15.65 1.70 6.98
C ARG A 74 16.24 0.90 5.82
N GLN A 75 16.13 -0.43 5.88
CA GLN A 75 16.62 -1.36 4.86
C GLN A 75 15.54 -1.74 3.84
N GLN A 76 14.32 -1.22 3.96
CA GLN A 76 13.24 -1.52 3.03
C GLN A 76 13.56 -0.97 1.64
N ARG A 77 13.70 -1.88 0.68
CA ARG A 77 14.00 -1.55 -0.72
C ARG A 77 12.82 -1.74 -1.65
N GLY A 78 11.77 -2.41 -1.19
CA GLY A 78 10.59 -2.75 -1.99
C GLY A 78 9.30 -2.35 -1.26
N ILE A 79 8.38 -1.74 -1.98
CA ILE A 79 7.03 -1.40 -1.51
C ILE A 79 6.04 -1.70 -2.63
N TYR A 80 4.89 -2.24 -2.26
CA TYR A 80 3.78 -2.46 -3.18
C TYR A 80 2.71 -1.38 -2.99
N LEU A 81 2.15 -0.89 -4.09
CA LEU A 81 1.07 0.09 -4.10
C LEU A 81 -0.07 -0.42 -4.97
N VAL A 82 -1.28 -0.48 -4.41
CA VAL A 82 -2.51 -0.86 -5.08
C VAL A 82 -3.48 0.31 -5.04
N ILE A 83 -4.06 0.65 -6.18
CA ILE A 83 -5.12 1.67 -6.31
C ILE A 83 -6.37 1.00 -6.87
N ALA A 84 -7.43 0.95 -6.07
CA ALA A 84 -8.67 0.27 -6.41
C ALA A 84 -9.89 0.95 -5.75
N GLN A 85 -11.08 0.65 -6.26
CA GLN A 85 -12.34 1.21 -5.73
C GLN A 85 -12.98 0.35 -4.65
N ASP A 86 -12.74 -0.95 -4.69
CA ASP A 86 -13.31 -1.94 -3.79
C ASP A 86 -12.23 -2.97 -3.47
N VAL A 87 -12.00 -3.24 -2.20
CA VAL A 87 -11.09 -4.28 -1.73
C VAL A 87 -11.84 -5.10 -0.71
N ARG A 88 -11.73 -6.42 -0.86
CA ARG A 88 -12.40 -7.39 0.00
C ARG A 88 -11.38 -8.15 0.81
N PHE A 89 -11.88 -8.84 1.82
CA PHE A 89 -11.06 -9.63 2.71
C PHE A 89 -11.61 -11.04 2.81
N LYS A 90 -10.70 -12.02 2.88
CA LYS A 90 -11.06 -13.40 3.16
C LYS A 90 -10.89 -13.66 4.65
N MET A 91 -11.94 -14.13 5.30
CA MET A 91 -11.91 -14.50 6.71
C MET A 91 -11.77 -16.02 6.88
N VAL A 92 -11.15 -16.44 7.98
CA VAL A 92 -11.26 -17.80 8.52
C VAL A 92 -12.29 -17.81 9.65
N LYS A 93 -12.72 -19.00 10.08
CA LYS A 93 -13.54 -19.15 11.30
C LYS A 93 -12.88 -18.34 12.44
N ASN A 94 -13.67 -17.53 13.13
CA ASN A 94 -13.29 -16.60 14.22
C ASN A 94 -12.91 -15.17 13.82
N ASN A 95 -13.44 -14.63 12.70
CA ASN A 95 -13.28 -13.21 12.31
C ASN A 95 -11.82 -12.77 12.06
N VAL A 96 -10.92 -13.71 11.84
CA VAL A 96 -9.53 -13.42 11.48
C VAL A 96 -9.44 -13.23 9.97
N ILE A 97 -8.95 -12.08 9.54
CA ILE A 97 -8.66 -11.80 8.13
C ILE A 97 -7.35 -12.48 7.76
N VAL A 98 -7.41 -13.30 6.70
CA VAL A 98 -6.22 -13.99 6.18
C VAL A 98 -5.48 -13.13 5.18
N TYR A 99 -6.21 -12.57 4.21
CA TYR A 99 -5.64 -11.72 3.17
C TYR A 99 -6.70 -10.83 2.55
N LEU A 100 -6.23 -9.76 1.91
CA LEU A 100 -7.01 -8.87 1.08
C LEU A 100 -7.01 -9.34 -0.38
N TYR A 101 -8.13 -9.16 -1.08
CA TYR A 101 -8.26 -9.51 -2.48
C TYR A 101 -9.15 -8.54 -3.26
N LEU A 102 -9.01 -8.54 -4.58
CA LEU A 102 -9.96 -7.93 -5.52
C LEU A 102 -10.71 -9.04 -6.25
N ASP A 103 -12.00 -8.84 -6.48
CA ASP A 103 -12.74 -9.64 -7.46
C ASP A 103 -12.08 -9.50 -8.84
N LYS A 104 -12.13 -10.56 -9.64
CA LYS A 104 -11.50 -10.62 -10.98
C LYS A 104 -11.91 -9.50 -11.95
N LYS A 105 -13.08 -8.90 -11.72
CA LYS A 105 -13.64 -7.83 -12.57
C LYS A 105 -13.35 -6.43 -12.06
N THR A 106 -12.81 -6.30 -10.84
CA THR A 106 -12.56 -5.00 -10.23
C THR A 106 -11.39 -4.31 -10.94
N PRO A 107 -11.58 -3.12 -11.52
CA PRO A 107 -10.48 -2.36 -12.08
C PRO A 107 -9.47 -1.99 -10.99
N TYR A 108 -8.18 -2.06 -11.31
CA TYR A 108 -7.11 -1.66 -10.40
C TYR A 108 -5.90 -1.12 -11.15
N LYS A 109 -5.00 -0.47 -10.42
CA LYS A 109 -3.60 -0.28 -10.80
C LYS A 109 -2.72 -0.84 -9.69
N PHE A 110 -1.67 -1.56 -10.07
CA PHE A 110 -0.74 -2.18 -9.14
C PHE A 110 0.68 -1.83 -9.52
N TYR A 111 1.43 -1.29 -8.57
CA TYR A 111 2.80 -0.84 -8.76
C TYR A 111 3.74 -1.56 -7.78
N GLY A 112 4.84 -2.07 -8.33
CA GLY A 112 6.03 -2.41 -7.55
C GLY A 112 6.96 -1.21 -7.51
N LEU A 113 7.34 -0.78 -6.31
CA LEU A 113 8.27 0.31 -6.08
C LEU A 113 9.59 -0.29 -5.57
N GLU A 114 10.69 0.01 -6.25
CA GLU A 114 12.03 -0.42 -5.85
C GLU A 114 12.96 0.77 -5.65
N LEU A 115 13.67 0.82 -4.53
CA LEU A 115 14.63 1.87 -4.23
C LEU A 115 15.98 1.54 -4.87
N VAL A 116 16.34 2.29 -5.92
CA VAL A 116 17.52 2.06 -6.75
C VAL A 116 18.54 3.20 -6.66
N PRO A 117 19.84 2.92 -6.76
CA PRO A 117 20.85 3.97 -6.87
C PRO A 117 20.79 4.65 -8.23
N HIS A 118 20.77 5.98 -8.22
CA HIS A 118 20.78 6.83 -9.40
C HIS A 118 21.95 7.82 -9.30
N PHE A 119 22.78 7.86 -10.34
CA PHE A 119 23.92 8.78 -10.40
C PHE A 119 23.48 10.10 -11.05
N ASP A 120 23.61 11.19 -10.29
CA ASP A 120 23.31 12.54 -10.76
C ASP A 120 24.60 13.17 -11.31
N GLU A 121 24.66 13.35 -12.63
CA GLU A 121 25.84 13.90 -13.33
C GLU A 121 26.15 15.34 -12.90
N GLY A 122 25.12 16.14 -12.59
CA GLY A 122 25.27 17.54 -12.20
C GLY A 122 25.91 17.70 -10.83
N THR A 123 25.50 16.86 -9.87
CA THR A 123 26.07 16.90 -8.51
C THR A 123 27.23 15.92 -8.30
N LYS A 124 27.51 15.05 -9.28
CA LYS A 124 28.47 13.94 -9.21
C LYS A 124 28.27 13.04 -7.98
N LYS A 125 27.02 12.88 -7.54
CA LYS A 125 26.65 12.11 -6.35
C LYS A 125 25.60 11.07 -6.70
N THR A 126 25.72 9.90 -6.08
CA THR A 126 24.68 8.86 -6.13
C THR A 126 23.60 9.18 -5.10
N LYS A 127 22.35 9.19 -5.55
CA LYS A 127 21.15 9.32 -4.70
C LYS A 127 20.31 8.06 -4.84
N LEU A 128 19.52 7.74 -3.82
CA LEU A 128 18.54 6.66 -3.89
C LEU A 128 17.20 7.24 -4.34
N LEU A 129 16.64 6.70 -5.42
CA LEU A 129 15.36 7.09 -5.98
C LEU A 129 14.46 5.87 -6.12
N TRP A 130 13.15 6.07 -5.98
CA TRP A 130 12.18 5.02 -6.23
C TRP A 130 11.95 4.87 -7.73
N GLN A 131 12.10 3.65 -8.23
CA GLN A 131 11.66 3.24 -9.54
C GLN A 131 10.32 2.52 -9.40
N ALA A 132 9.33 2.96 -10.16
CA ALA A 132 8.02 2.34 -10.19
C ALA A 132 7.83 1.53 -11.47
N ALA A 133 7.30 0.33 -11.34
CA ALA A 133 6.83 -0.48 -12.46
C ALA A 133 5.38 -0.89 -12.24
N GLU A 134 4.54 -0.76 -13.26
CA GLU A 134 3.19 -1.32 -13.22
C GLU A 134 3.29 -2.84 -13.36
N LEU A 135 2.64 -3.56 -12.46
CA LEU A 135 2.66 -5.01 -12.35
C LEU A 135 1.23 -5.56 -12.47
N ALA A 136 1.12 -6.86 -12.72
CA ALA A 136 -0.15 -7.57 -12.64
C ALA A 136 -0.27 -8.30 -11.29
N LEU A 137 -1.45 -8.25 -10.67
CA LEU A 137 -1.73 -9.06 -9.48
C LEU A 137 -1.86 -10.53 -9.86
N LEU A 138 -1.41 -11.40 -8.96
CA LEU A 138 -1.57 -12.85 -9.12
C LEU A 138 -2.96 -13.28 -8.67
N CYS A 139 -3.53 -14.25 -9.38
CA CYS A 139 -4.78 -14.89 -8.99
C CYS A 139 -4.54 -15.94 -7.90
N ASP A 140 -5.44 -16.03 -6.93
CA ASP A 140 -5.56 -17.17 -6.03
C ASP A 140 -6.27 -18.36 -6.70
N ASP A 141 -6.39 -19.49 -5.99
CA ASP A 141 -6.99 -20.73 -6.48
C ASP A 141 -8.48 -20.57 -6.88
N VAL A 142 -9.15 -19.52 -6.37
CA VAL A 142 -10.57 -19.22 -6.65
C VAL A 142 -10.70 -18.18 -7.77
N GLY A 143 -9.58 -17.68 -8.28
CA GLY A 143 -9.51 -16.73 -9.39
C GLY A 143 -9.63 -15.26 -8.97
N ASN A 144 -9.51 -14.94 -7.68
CA ASN A 144 -9.46 -13.57 -7.18
C ASN A 144 -8.03 -13.04 -7.18
N PHE A 145 -7.85 -11.72 -7.37
CA PHE A 145 -6.53 -11.11 -7.30
C PHE A 145 -6.13 -10.91 -5.85
N ARG A 146 -5.14 -11.67 -5.36
CA ARG A 146 -4.64 -11.51 -3.99
C ARG A 146 -3.71 -10.29 -3.91
N LEU A 147 -3.94 -9.42 -2.92
CA LEU A 147 -3.03 -8.31 -2.64
C LEU A 147 -1.85 -8.80 -1.77
N PRO A 148 -0.64 -8.24 -1.96
CA PRO A 148 0.43 -8.41 -0.99
C PRO A 148 0.04 -7.86 0.40
N ASP A 149 0.40 -8.56 1.47
CA ASP A 149 -0.06 -8.25 2.83
C ASP A 149 0.38 -6.85 3.31
N GLU A 150 1.57 -6.39 2.89
CA GLU A 150 2.12 -5.06 3.23
C GLU A 150 1.93 -4.01 2.11
N ALA A 151 1.00 -4.25 1.17
CA ALA A 151 0.71 -3.26 0.13
C ALA A 151 0.07 -2.01 0.73
N ILE A 152 0.49 -0.84 0.23
CA ILE A 152 -0.25 0.41 0.40
C ILE A 152 -1.49 0.30 -0.49
N VAL A 153 -2.67 0.44 0.10
CA VAL A 153 -3.94 0.39 -0.61
C VAL A 153 -4.57 1.78 -0.61
N VAL A 154 -4.71 2.38 -1.79
CA VAL A 154 -5.35 3.67 -1.98
C VAL A 154 -6.74 3.43 -2.57
N TYR A 155 -7.77 3.80 -1.82
CA TYR A 155 -9.16 3.71 -2.24
C TYR A 155 -9.48 4.90 -3.14
N TYR A 156 -9.33 4.70 -4.44
CA TYR A 156 -9.59 5.72 -5.44
C TYR A 156 -9.85 5.08 -6.82
N PRO A 157 -10.63 5.73 -7.72
CA PRO A 157 -10.85 5.20 -9.05
C PRO A 157 -9.53 5.08 -9.85
N PRO A 158 -9.10 3.87 -10.25
CA PRO A 158 -7.80 3.66 -10.91
C PRO A 158 -7.71 4.35 -12.27
N LYS A 159 -8.85 4.49 -12.96
CA LYS A 159 -8.95 5.21 -14.24
C LYS A 159 -8.63 6.71 -14.14
N PHE A 160 -8.62 7.29 -12.93
CA PHE A 160 -8.29 8.71 -12.72
C PHE A 160 -6.81 8.94 -12.44
N ILE A 161 -6.02 7.86 -12.31
CA ILE A 161 -4.59 7.96 -12.03
C ILE A 161 -3.83 8.02 -13.35
N ALA A 162 -3.07 9.08 -13.56
CA ALA A 162 -2.18 9.21 -14.71
C ALA A 162 -0.93 8.31 -14.55
N GLY A 163 -0.35 8.30 -13.36
CA GLY A 163 0.85 7.51 -13.06
C GLY A 163 1.52 7.90 -11.75
N LEU A 164 2.77 7.49 -11.59
CA LEU A 164 3.62 7.81 -10.45
C LEU A 164 4.80 8.67 -10.90
N GLU A 165 5.16 9.68 -10.11
CA GLU A 165 6.27 10.59 -10.44
C GLU A 165 7.20 10.85 -9.26
N GLY A 166 8.51 10.83 -9.55
CA GLY A 166 9.56 11.23 -8.61
C GLY A 166 9.71 10.29 -7.42
N GLY A 167 10.06 10.87 -6.28
CA GLY A 167 10.40 10.16 -5.05
C GLY A 167 11.88 10.31 -4.68
N SER A 168 12.18 10.03 -3.42
CA SER A 168 13.53 10.04 -2.86
C SER A 168 13.67 8.92 -1.83
N ALA A 169 14.84 8.76 -1.22
CA ALA A 169 15.09 7.76 -0.19
C ALA A 169 14.02 7.69 0.93
N LEU A 170 13.38 8.82 1.26
CA LEU A 170 12.33 8.89 2.30
C LEU A 170 10.95 9.28 1.75
N GLN A 171 10.86 9.66 0.47
CA GLN A 171 9.61 10.11 -0.13
C GLN A 171 9.20 9.12 -1.22
N LEU A 172 8.05 8.49 -1.06
CA LEU A 172 7.48 7.62 -2.08
C LEU A 172 7.17 8.42 -3.36
N PRO A 173 7.13 7.78 -4.53
CA PRO A 173 6.63 8.41 -5.74
C PRO A 173 5.25 9.02 -5.53
N THR A 174 5.05 10.20 -6.10
CA THR A 174 3.78 10.93 -6.02
C THR A 174 2.77 10.30 -6.95
N ILE A 175 1.59 9.95 -6.44
CA ILE A 175 0.47 9.49 -7.25
C ILE A 175 -0.14 10.70 -7.96
N LYS A 176 -0.05 10.74 -9.29
CA LYS A 176 -0.62 11.82 -10.11
C LYS A 176 -2.02 11.48 -10.57
N VAL A 177 -2.98 12.31 -10.19
CA VAL A 177 -4.34 12.29 -10.76
C VAL A 177 -4.33 13.00 -12.12
N ASP A 178 -5.01 12.42 -13.10
CA ASP A 178 -5.09 12.95 -14.47
C ASP A 178 -5.62 14.39 -14.49
N PRO A 179 -4.86 15.37 -15.03
CA PRO A 179 -5.29 16.77 -15.11
C PRO A 179 -6.55 16.98 -15.96
N THR A 180 -6.80 16.12 -16.93
CA THR A 180 -7.94 16.21 -17.86
C THR A 180 -9.25 15.70 -17.26
N ILE A 181 -9.21 15.10 -16.06
CA ILE A 181 -10.40 14.51 -15.46
C ILE A 181 -11.46 15.56 -15.11
N VAL A 182 -11.02 16.75 -14.71
CA VAL A 182 -11.91 17.86 -14.32
C VAL A 182 -12.70 18.36 -15.52
N SER A 183 -12.05 18.49 -16.68
CA SER A 183 -12.72 18.89 -17.93
C SER A 183 -13.65 17.80 -18.48
N THR A 184 -13.37 16.54 -18.20
CA THR A 184 -14.11 15.40 -18.76
C THR A 184 -15.36 15.05 -17.96
N LEU A 185 -15.25 14.97 -16.63
CA LEU A 185 -16.35 14.56 -15.75
C LEU A 185 -17.01 15.73 -15.02
N GLY A 186 -16.30 16.85 -14.87
CA GLY A 186 -16.70 17.90 -13.94
C GLY A 186 -16.30 17.61 -12.50
N GLU A 187 -16.12 18.66 -11.72
CA GLU A 187 -15.73 18.58 -10.31
C GLU A 187 -16.77 17.86 -9.41
N PRO A 188 -18.10 18.10 -9.55
CA PRO A 188 -19.09 17.40 -8.72
C PRO A 188 -19.04 15.88 -8.87
N SER A 189 -19.00 15.38 -10.12
CA SER A 189 -18.95 13.94 -10.37
C SER A 189 -17.64 13.30 -9.89
N LEU A 190 -16.53 14.05 -9.85
CA LEU A 190 -15.29 13.59 -9.25
C LEU A 190 -15.41 13.42 -7.72
N GLN A 191 -16.08 14.37 -7.05
CA GLN A 191 -16.37 14.28 -5.62
C GLN A 191 -17.30 13.09 -5.35
N ASP A 192 -18.40 12.96 -6.10
CA ASP A 192 -19.35 11.84 -5.94
C ASP A 192 -18.68 10.47 -6.13
N ALA A 193 -17.79 10.35 -7.13
CA ALA A 193 -17.04 9.13 -7.36
C ALA A 193 -16.09 8.82 -6.20
N SER A 194 -15.51 9.83 -5.58
CA SER A 194 -14.62 9.69 -4.43
C SER A 194 -15.42 9.30 -3.18
N ASP A 195 -16.55 9.97 -2.92
CA ASP A 195 -17.45 9.67 -1.80
C ASP A 195 -18.02 8.25 -1.90
N THR A 196 -18.37 7.80 -3.11
CA THR A 196 -18.81 6.42 -3.36
C THR A 196 -17.73 5.41 -2.96
N VAL A 197 -16.48 5.67 -3.34
CA VAL A 197 -15.34 4.80 -3.00
C VAL A 197 -15.05 4.82 -1.50
N LEU A 198 -15.18 5.97 -0.84
CA LEU A 198 -15.03 6.08 0.60
C LEU A 198 -16.10 5.27 1.35
N CYS A 199 -17.34 5.29 0.86
CA CYS A 199 -18.41 4.46 1.42
C CYS A 199 -18.10 2.96 1.30
N ALA A 200 -17.50 2.51 0.19
CA ALA A 200 -17.06 1.12 0.04
C ALA A 200 -15.94 0.75 1.03
N ALA A 201 -15.04 1.69 1.31
CA ALA A 201 -13.94 1.51 2.26
C ALA A 201 -14.40 1.38 3.72
N LEU A 202 -15.62 1.81 4.08
CA LEU A 202 -16.13 1.74 5.47
C LEU A 202 -16.14 0.31 6.04
N SER A 203 -16.34 -0.70 5.18
CA SER A 203 -16.28 -2.10 5.58
C SER A 203 -14.90 -2.49 6.13
N MET A 204 -13.84 -1.83 5.67
CA MET A 204 -12.47 -2.06 6.11
C MET A 204 -12.10 -1.23 7.33
N ASP A 205 -12.73 -0.06 7.52
CA ASP A 205 -12.63 0.70 8.78
C ASP A 205 -13.25 -0.06 9.98
N ALA A 206 -14.20 -0.96 9.72
CA ALA A 206 -14.81 -1.82 10.74
C ALA A 206 -13.92 -3.01 11.18
N ILE A 207 -12.76 -3.21 10.54
CA ILE A 207 -11.80 -4.25 10.93
C ILE A 207 -11.11 -3.79 12.21
N HIS A 208 -11.66 -4.20 13.35
CA HIS A 208 -11.04 -3.95 14.65
C HIS A 208 -9.81 -4.84 14.82
N ARG A 209 -8.71 -4.23 15.27
CA ARG A 209 -7.55 -4.93 15.80
C ARG A 209 -8.04 -5.88 16.90
N GLU A 210 -7.55 -7.12 16.95
CA GLU A 210 -7.51 -7.82 18.22
C GLU A 210 -6.78 -6.88 19.19
N LEU A 211 -7.49 -6.36 20.19
CA LEU A 211 -6.84 -5.77 21.36
C LEU A 211 -5.78 -6.80 21.75
N ASP A 212 -4.50 -6.42 21.69
CA ASP A 212 -3.44 -7.13 22.38
C ASP A 212 -3.92 -7.19 23.84
N LYS A 213 -4.64 -8.27 24.17
CA LYS A 213 -4.82 -8.64 25.55
C LYS A 213 -3.40 -9.01 25.93
N ASP A 214 -2.74 -8.12 26.64
CA ASP A 214 -1.67 -8.50 27.56
C ASP A 214 -2.21 -9.71 28.33
N ILE A 215 -1.88 -10.91 27.85
CA ILE A 215 -1.96 -12.12 28.65
C ILE A 215 -0.83 -11.91 29.64
N ARG A 216 -1.12 -11.15 30.70
CA ARG A 216 -0.33 -11.21 31.92
C ARG A 216 -0.28 -12.70 32.24
N PRO A 217 0.90 -13.33 32.30
CA PRO A 217 0.96 -14.66 32.90
C PRO A 217 0.34 -14.50 34.28
N ALA A 218 -0.71 -15.25 34.55
CA ALA A 218 -1.22 -15.36 35.91
C ALA A 218 -0.05 -15.92 36.73
N ASP A 219 0.48 -15.10 37.63
CA ASP A 219 1.31 -15.55 38.75
C ASP A 219 0.46 -16.52 39.57
N ASP A 220 0.46 -17.79 39.17
CA ASP A 220 -0.03 -18.89 39.99
C ASP A 220 1.17 -19.56 40.64
N HIS A 221 1.85 -18.79 41.50
CA HIS A 221 2.77 -19.33 42.49
C HIS A 221 1.99 -20.15 43.51
N LYS A 222 1.75 -21.43 43.21
CA LYS A 222 1.49 -22.44 44.25
C LYS A 222 2.80 -23.16 44.60
N THR A 223 3.51 -22.58 45.55
CA THR A 223 4.53 -23.31 46.32
C THR A 223 3.81 -24.41 47.13
N ILE A 224 4.00 -25.67 46.73
CA ILE A 224 3.62 -26.81 47.56
C ILE A 224 4.78 -27.06 48.52
N ILE A 225 4.56 -26.79 49.82
CA ILE A 225 5.48 -27.21 50.88
C ILE A 225 5.05 -28.62 51.29
N THR A 226 5.84 -29.62 50.91
CA THR A 226 5.69 -30.99 51.41
C THR A 226 6.33 -31.07 52.80
N ILE A 227 5.56 -31.44 53.81
CA ILE A 227 6.09 -31.80 55.14
C ILE A 227 6.38 -33.30 55.12
N THR A 228 7.65 -33.67 55.28
CA THR A 228 8.06 -35.05 55.54
C THR A 228 8.05 -35.30 57.05
N THR A 229 7.27 -36.30 57.48
CA THR A 229 7.29 -36.90 58.82
C THR A 229 8.61 -37.57 59.16
#